data_AF-X0UJV9-F1
#
_entry.id   AF-X0UJV9-F1
#
_cell.length_a   1.000
_cell.length_b   1.000
_cell.length_c   1.000
_cell.angle_alpha   90.00
_cell.angle_beta   90.00
_cell.angle_gamma   90.00
#
_symmetry.space_group_name_H-M   'P 1'
#
loop_
_entity.id
_entity.type
_entity.pdbx_description
1 polymer ?
#
loop_
_entity_poly.entity_id
_entity_poly.type
_entity_poly.pdbx_seq_one_letter_code
_entity_poly.pdbx_strand_id
1 'polypeptide(L)'
;GAEIDYRREDYYGRILGYVIDDFGKDKLGRQSSRRNLEPDNELRGRFSWRHRHFLPDKWQITTGIGYTSDENFLESYYRNEFNAGIQDETYIHMKRIDRNTAMSFLVKGRINDFSDQMEELPSAEFHLTGQSLFDDAFTLYSDTQVSRLRQRIGDKHSLLIDENMFSFFSHRTELDAPMQSGNLKIVPFVAGTFGYDDRSGFTRTLVNGSNTGRFGEDKVWFGEIGVRAFPIPYWKVYPGAKSRLWNLNGLRHIIKPELTAVLYGQ
;
A
#
# COMPACT_ATOMS: atom_id res chain seq x y z
N GLY A 1 -17.52 -6.80 -26.98
CA GLY A 1 -16.48 -6.14 -26.15
C GLY A 1 -15.24 -5.91 -26.99
N ALA A 2 -14.37 -5.01 -26.55
CA ALA A 2 -13.10 -4.70 -27.15
C ALA A 2 -12.01 -4.64 -26.07
N GLU A 3 -10.81 -5.06 -26.43
CA GLU A 3 -9.61 -4.97 -25.62
C GLU A 3 -8.49 -4.40 -26.48
N ILE A 4 -7.83 -3.36 -25.98
CA ILE A 4 -6.81 -2.61 -26.71
C ILE A 4 -5.63 -2.41 -25.79
N ASP A 5 -4.50 -3.01 -26.14
CA ASP A 5 -3.20 -2.70 -25.55
C ASP A 5 -2.47 -1.68 -26.41
N TYR A 6 -1.84 -0.69 -25.77
CA TYR A 6 -1.03 0.31 -26.45
C TYR A 6 0.29 0.56 -25.71
N ARG A 7 1.34 0.85 -26.49
CA ARG A 7 2.68 1.14 -25.98
C ARG A 7 3.40 2.12 -26.90
N ARG A 8 4.01 3.14 -26.30
CA ARG A 8 4.97 4.08 -26.89
C ARG A 8 6.24 4.07 -26.03
N GLU A 9 7.17 4.96 -26.36
CA GLU A 9 8.45 5.07 -25.65
C GLU A 9 8.26 5.50 -24.19
N ASP A 10 7.38 6.47 -23.94
CA ASP A 10 7.17 7.12 -22.65
C ASP A 10 5.87 6.71 -21.95
N TYR A 11 4.98 5.98 -22.62
CA TYR A 11 3.74 5.52 -22.00
C TYR A 11 3.24 4.17 -22.52
N TYR A 12 2.43 3.52 -21.70
CA TYR A 12 1.70 2.32 -22.08
C TYR A 12 0.37 2.23 -21.33
N GLY A 13 -0.50 1.36 -21.80
CA GLY A 13 -1.76 1.11 -21.12
C GLY A 13 -2.61 0.07 -21.82
N ARG A 14 -3.76 -0.19 -21.20
CA ARG A 14 -4.79 -1.11 -21.68
C ARG A 14 -6.16 -0.48 -21.49
N ILE A 15 -7.01 -0.63 -22.49
CA ILE A 15 -8.43 -0.31 -22.45
C ILE A 15 -9.20 -1.61 -22.64
N LEU A 16 -10.20 -1.83 -21.82
CA LEU A 16 -11.16 -2.91 -21.95
C LEU A 16 -12.56 -2.34 -21.84
N GLY A 17 -13.42 -2.65 -22.80
CA GLY A 17 -14.83 -2.29 -22.77
C GLY A 17 -15.70 -3.48 -23.13
N TYR A 18 -16.76 -3.73 -22.36
CA TYR A 18 -17.74 -4.75 -22.66
C TYR A 18 -19.12 -4.26 -22.25
N VAL A 19 -20.12 -4.47 -23.11
CA VAL A 19 -21.52 -4.16 -22.86
C VAL A 19 -22.35 -5.33 -23.38
N ILE A 20 -23.42 -5.64 -22.67
CA ILE A 20 -24.40 -6.67 -23.02
C ILE A 20 -25.79 -6.20 -22.60
N ASP A 21 -26.80 -6.58 -23.37
CA ASP A 21 -28.20 -6.48 -22.98
C ASP A 21 -28.63 -7.83 -22.40
N ASP A 22 -28.88 -7.87 -21.09
CA ASP A 22 -29.03 -9.08 -20.28
C ASP A 22 -30.39 -9.11 -19.58
N PHE A 23 -31.30 -9.91 -20.12
CA PHE A 23 -32.62 -10.19 -19.55
C PHE A 23 -32.61 -11.44 -18.64
N GLY A 24 -31.44 -12.02 -18.38
CA GLY A 24 -31.25 -13.23 -17.60
C GLY A 24 -31.24 -12.98 -16.09
N LYS A 25 -31.28 -14.08 -15.31
CA LYS A 25 -31.04 -14.04 -13.87
C LYS A 25 -29.71 -14.71 -13.55
N ASP A 26 -28.95 -14.11 -12.63
CA ASP A 26 -27.65 -14.61 -12.21
C ASP A 26 -27.79 -15.82 -11.28
N LYS A 27 -26.94 -16.83 -11.50
CA LYS A 27 -26.78 -17.99 -10.62
C LYS A 27 -25.32 -18.10 -10.17
N LEU A 28 -25.04 -17.46 -9.04
CA LEU A 28 -23.68 -17.22 -8.58
C LEU A 28 -23.18 -18.29 -7.61
N GLY A 29 -24.10 -19.06 -7.02
CA GLY A 29 -23.74 -20.12 -6.07
C GLY A 29 -24.79 -21.21 -5.90
N ARG A 30 -24.50 -22.13 -4.96
CA ARG A 30 -25.40 -23.24 -4.62
C ARG A 30 -26.45 -22.84 -3.56
N GLN A 31 -26.24 -21.78 -2.81
CA GLN A 31 -27.20 -21.27 -1.82
C GLN A 31 -28.43 -20.67 -2.50
N SER A 32 -29.61 -20.81 -1.89
CA SER A 32 -30.86 -20.32 -2.48
C SER A 32 -30.88 -18.80 -2.70
N SER A 33 -30.26 -18.03 -1.81
CA SER A 33 -30.11 -16.57 -1.91
C SER A 33 -29.20 -16.11 -3.06
N ARG A 34 -28.45 -17.04 -3.66
CA ARG A 34 -27.51 -16.78 -4.77
C ARG A 34 -27.97 -17.43 -6.08
N ARG A 35 -29.23 -17.86 -6.14
CA ARG A 35 -29.90 -18.39 -7.32
C ARG A 35 -31.00 -17.41 -7.74
N ASN A 36 -31.05 -17.08 -9.02
CA ASN A 36 -32.07 -16.19 -9.60
C ASN A 36 -31.96 -14.72 -9.11
N LEU A 37 -30.73 -14.22 -9.01
CA LEU A 37 -30.50 -12.80 -8.72
C LEU A 37 -30.81 -11.99 -9.97
N GLU A 38 -31.70 -11.01 -9.85
CA GLU A 38 -32.02 -10.10 -10.94
C GLU A 38 -30.98 -8.97 -10.97
N PRO A 39 -30.37 -8.69 -12.14
CA PRO A 39 -29.52 -7.52 -12.30
C PRO A 39 -30.30 -6.23 -12.05
N ASP A 40 -29.60 -5.19 -11.60
CA ASP A 40 -30.23 -3.88 -11.34
C ASP A 40 -30.68 -3.18 -12.62
N ASN A 41 -30.02 -3.48 -13.75
CA ASN A 41 -30.35 -2.97 -15.08
C ASN A 41 -30.13 -4.07 -16.14
N GLU A 42 -30.91 -4.02 -17.22
CA GLU A 42 -30.77 -4.94 -18.37
C GLU A 42 -29.50 -4.66 -19.17
N LEU A 43 -29.14 -3.38 -19.38
CA LEU A 43 -27.88 -3.00 -20.01
C LEU A 43 -26.74 -3.09 -19.00
N ARG A 44 -25.94 -4.16 -19.10
CA ARG A 44 -24.81 -4.45 -18.21
C ARG A 44 -23.48 -4.30 -18.92
N GLY A 45 -22.40 -4.15 -18.16
CA GLY A 45 -21.09 -4.03 -18.76
C GLY A 45 -19.97 -3.67 -17.80
N ARG A 46 -18.80 -3.49 -18.39
CA ARG A 46 -17.62 -2.97 -17.71
C ARG A 46 -16.77 -2.11 -18.62
N PHE A 47 -16.08 -1.17 -18.01
CA PHE A 47 -15.06 -0.36 -18.65
C PHE A 47 -13.84 -0.31 -17.73
N SER A 48 -12.68 -0.67 -18.26
CA SER A 48 -11.41 -0.57 -17.56
C SER A 48 -10.42 0.18 -18.43
N TRP A 49 -9.76 1.17 -17.85
CA TRP A 49 -8.64 1.86 -18.45
C TRP A 49 -7.50 1.94 -17.45
N ARG A 50 -6.35 1.38 -17.82
CA ARG A 50 -5.13 1.44 -17.01
C ARG A 50 -4.04 2.06 -17.85
N HIS A 51 -3.46 3.13 -17.35
CA HIS A 51 -2.46 3.92 -18.07
C HIS A 51 -1.27 4.23 -17.17
N ARG A 52 -0.06 4.15 -17.73
CA ARG A 52 1.16 4.65 -17.09
C ARG A 52 1.94 5.50 -18.09
N HIS A 53 2.32 6.68 -17.62
CA HIS A 53 3.12 7.65 -18.37
C HIS A 53 4.36 8.02 -17.56
N PHE A 54 5.53 7.89 -18.17
CA PHE A 54 6.80 8.43 -17.68
C PHE A 54 7.00 9.83 -18.25
N LEU A 55 7.05 10.82 -17.37
CA LEU A 55 7.24 12.22 -17.72
C LEU A 55 8.72 12.62 -17.50
N PRO A 56 9.15 13.79 -18.01
CA PRO A 56 10.46 14.35 -17.70
C PRO A 56 10.72 14.45 -16.18
N ASP A 57 11.99 14.61 -15.80
CA ASP A 57 12.42 14.78 -14.40
C ASP A 57 12.04 13.63 -13.44
N LYS A 58 11.95 12.41 -13.99
CA LYS A 58 11.66 11.16 -13.25
C LYS A 58 10.24 11.11 -12.66
N TRP A 59 9.34 11.94 -13.17
CA TRP A 59 7.92 11.86 -12.83
C TRP A 59 7.26 10.65 -13.52
N GLN A 60 6.33 10.03 -12.81
CA GLN A 60 5.50 8.96 -13.35
C GLN A 60 4.06 9.19 -12.92
N ILE A 61 3.14 9.23 -13.89
CA ILE A 61 1.70 9.21 -13.64
C ILE A 61 1.18 7.80 -13.92
N THR A 62 0.32 7.29 -13.05
CA THR A 62 -0.44 6.05 -13.25
C THR A 62 -1.90 6.35 -12.98
N THR A 63 -2.76 6.06 -13.95
CA THR A 63 -4.20 6.30 -13.88
C THR A 63 -4.93 4.98 -14.06
N GLY A 64 -5.91 4.74 -13.21
CA GLY A 64 -6.87 3.64 -13.33
C GLY A 64 -8.27 4.21 -13.39
N ILE A 65 -9.11 3.72 -14.29
CA ILE A 65 -10.56 3.89 -14.26
C ILE A 65 -11.14 2.48 -14.37
N GLY A 66 -11.98 2.10 -13.43
CA GLY A 66 -12.60 0.78 -13.39
C GLY A 66 -14.07 0.91 -13.05
N TYR A 67 -14.93 0.78 -14.05
CA TYR A 67 -16.39 0.81 -13.93
C TYR A 67 -16.96 -0.57 -14.22
N THR A 68 -17.91 -0.99 -13.38
CA THR A 68 -18.70 -2.19 -13.59
C THR A 68 -20.17 -1.84 -13.32
N SER A 69 -21.09 -2.39 -14.12
CA SER A 69 -22.51 -2.05 -14.04
C SER A 69 -23.17 -2.39 -12.71
N ASP A 70 -22.75 -3.49 -12.09
CA ASP A 70 -23.34 -4.03 -10.86
C ASP A 70 -22.36 -4.98 -10.16
N GLU A 71 -22.61 -5.23 -8.87
CA GLU A 71 -21.77 -6.06 -7.99
C GLU A 71 -21.59 -7.50 -8.50
N ASN A 72 -22.60 -8.04 -9.20
CA ASN A 72 -22.63 -9.43 -9.62
C ASN A 72 -21.99 -9.67 -11.00
N PHE A 73 -21.77 -8.61 -11.79
CA PHE A 73 -21.34 -8.71 -13.18
C PHE A 73 -20.02 -9.47 -13.35
N LEU A 74 -19.00 -9.12 -12.55
CA LEU A 74 -17.70 -9.80 -12.62
C LEU A 74 -17.79 -11.25 -12.16
N GLU A 75 -18.61 -11.57 -11.15
CA GLU A 75 -18.77 -12.95 -10.69
C GLU A 75 -19.48 -13.83 -11.74
N SER A 76 -20.48 -13.28 -12.42
CA SER A 76 -21.23 -13.96 -13.50
C SER A 76 -20.38 -14.20 -14.74
N TYR A 77 -19.71 -13.16 -15.25
CA TYR A 77 -19.07 -13.20 -16.57
C TYR A 77 -17.55 -13.39 -16.52
N TYR A 78 -16.89 -13.01 -15.42
CA TYR A 78 -15.42 -12.97 -15.28
C TYR A 78 -14.98 -13.59 -13.94
N ARG A 79 -15.51 -14.77 -13.60
CA ARG A 79 -15.36 -15.39 -12.27
C ARG A 79 -13.91 -15.54 -11.77
N ASN A 80 -12.95 -15.77 -12.67
CA ASN A 80 -11.53 -15.82 -12.29
C ASN A 80 -11.00 -14.45 -11.84
N GLU A 81 -11.42 -13.37 -12.51
CA GLU A 81 -11.07 -12.00 -12.12
C GLU A 81 -11.80 -11.60 -10.84
N PHE A 82 -13.05 -12.01 -10.66
CA PHE A 82 -13.75 -11.79 -9.39
C PHE A 82 -13.05 -12.47 -8.20
N ASN A 83 -12.58 -13.70 -8.36
CA ASN A 83 -11.97 -14.46 -7.26
C ASN A 83 -10.50 -14.10 -6.97
N ALA A 84 -9.73 -13.76 -8.01
CA ALA A 84 -8.27 -13.63 -7.92
C ALA A 84 -7.73 -12.36 -8.61
N GLY A 85 -8.60 -11.57 -9.22
CA GLY A 85 -8.23 -10.30 -9.84
C GLY A 85 -7.99 -9.20 -8.81
N ILE A 86 -7.36 -8.14 -9.28
CA ILE A 86 -7.20 -6.90 -8.52
C ILE A 86 -8.53 -6.16 -8.59
N GLN A 87 -9.00 -5.62 -7.47
CA GLN A 87 -10.20 -4.80 -7.40
C GLN A 87 -10.11 -3.61 -8.37
N ASP A 88 -11.21 -3.32 -9.05
CA ASP A 88 -11.29 -2.18 -9.95
C ASP A 88 -11.44 -0.89 -9.14
N GLU A 89 -10.43 -0.03 -9.26
CA GLU A 89 -10.34 1.26 -8.59
C GLU A 89 -10.24 2.38 -9.62
N THR A 90 -10.74 3.56 -9.24
CA THR A 90 -10.59 4.78 -10.03
C THR A 90 -9.66 5.75 -9.32
N TYR A 91 -8.49 5.99 -9.92
CA TYR A 91 -7.44 6.77 -9.30
C TYR A 91 -6.51 7.46 -10.29
N ILE A 92 -5.86 8.50 -9.81
CA ILE A 92 -4.69 9.12 -10.42
C ILE A 92 -3.59 9.14 -9.36
N HIS A 93 -2.49 8.48 -9.65
CA HIS A 93 -1.30 8.42 -8.80
C HIS A 93 -0.11 9.02 -9.55
N MET A 94 0.44 10.10 -9.01
CA MET A 94 1.65 10.73 -9.52
C MET A 94 2.78 10.50 -8.52
N LYS A 95 3.94 10.08 -9.00
CA LYS A 95 5.12 9.92 -8.15
C LYS A 95 6.39 10.41 -8.82
N ARG A 96 7.37 10.78 -8.01
CA ARG A 96 8.75 11.06 -8.43
C ARG A 96 9.70 10.41 -7.44
N ILE A 97 10.68 9.69 -7.96
CA ILE A 97 11.74 9.09 -7.15
C ILE A 97 13.07 9.60 -7.72
N ASP A 98 13.83 10.31 -6.91
CA ASP A 98 15.15 10.82 -7.26
C ASP A 98 16.13 10.63 -6.11
N ARG A 99 17.22 9.89 -6.37
CA ARG A 99 18.30 9.62 -5.41
C ARG A 99 17.74 9.02 -4.10
N ASN A 100 17.79 9.78 -3.01
CA ASN A 100 17.33 9.43 -1.67
C ASN A 100 15.96 10.05 -1.33
N THR A 101 15.26 10.62 -2.31
CA THR A 101 13.94 11.25 -2.10
C THR A 101 12.86 10.56 -2.94
N ALA A 102 11.68 10.42 -2.36
CA ALA A 102 10.47 10.04 -3.07
C ALA A 102 9.31 10.95 -2.68
N MET A 103 8.48 11.31 -3.67
CA MET A 103 7.24 12.06 -3.48
C MET A 103 6.12 11.32 -4.19
N SER A 104 4.94 11.26 -3.59
CA SER A 104 3.73 10.69 -4.20
C SER A 104 2.53 11.60 -3.95
N PHE A 105 1.61 11.61 -4.90
CA PHE A 105 0.30 12.26 -4.82
C PHE A 105 -0.74 11.30 -5.36
N LEU A 106 -1.78 11.03 -4.58
CA LEU A 106 -2.84 10.10 -4.92
C LEU A 106 -4.20 10.77 -4.78
N VAL A 107 -5.01 10.65 -5.82
CA VAL A 107 -6.46 10.89 -5.78
C VAL A 107 -7.13 9.59 -6.14
N LYS A 108 -7.99 9.09 -5.26
CA LYS A 108 -8.74 7.85 -5.44
C LYS A 108 -10.21 8.08 -5.12
N GLY A 109 -11.09 7.83 -6.08
CA GLY A 109 -12.52 8.05 -5.96
C GLY A 109 -13.31 6.77 -6.24
N ARG A 110 -14.44 6.60 -5.55
CA ARG A 110 -15.35 5.49 -5.77
C ARG A 110 -16.35 5.87 -6.86
N ILE A 111 -16.32 5.15 -7.98
CA ILE A 111 -17.34 5.28 -9.03
C ILE A 111 -18.36 4.14 -9.03
N ASN A 112 -18.01 2.98 -8.47
CA ASN A 112 -18.90 1.83 -8.32
C ASN A 112 -19.56 1.91 -6.94
N ASP A 113 -20.84 2.27 -6.91
CA ASP A 113 -21.62 2.53 -5.69
C ASP A 113 -21.79 1.31 -4.78
N PHE A 114 -21.75 0.10 -5.33
CA PHE A 114 -21.78 -1.16 -4.59
C PHE A 114 -20.47 -1.52 -3.89
N SER A 115 -19.35 -0.85 -4.21
CA SER A 115 -18.05 -1.21 -3.66
C SER A 115 -17.79 -0.55 -2.30
N ASP A 116 -17.27 -1.33 -1.36
CA ASP A 116 -16.66 -0.80 -0.14
C ASP A 116 -15.25 -0.30 -0.47
N GLN A 117 -15.05 1.02 -0.40
CA GLN A 117 -13.79 1.65 -0.78
C GLN A 117 -13.47 2.84 0.13
N MET A 118 -12.18 2.98 0.44
CA MET A 118 -11.65 4.21 1.03
C MET A 118 -11.23 5.15 -0.10
N GLU A 119 -11.82 6.33 -0.15
CA GLU A 119 -11.42 7.40 -1.07
C GLU A 119 -10.31 8.25 -0.46
N GLU A 120 -9.46 8.80 -1.33
CA GLU A 120 -8.31 9.63 -1.00
C GLU A 120 -8.39 10.93 -1.81
N LEU A 121 -8.67 12.07 -1.16
CA LEU A 121 -9.14 13.30 -1.78
C LEU A 121 -8.49 14.60 -1.22
N PRO A 122 -7.17 14.82 -1.36
CA PRO A 122 -6.12 13.92 -1.86
C PRO A 122 -5.28 13.29 -0.73
N SER A 123 -4.35 12.42 -1.12
CA SER A 123 -3.22 11.97 -0.30
C SER A 123 -1.89 12.44 -0.91
N ALA A 124 -0.91 12.75 -0.08
CA ALA A 124 0.45 13.07 -0.46
C ALA A 124 1.45 12.42 0.50
N GLU A 125 2.56 11.93 -0.04
CA GLU A 125 3.64 11.33 0.75
C GLU A 125 5.00 11.90 0.35
N PHE A 126 5.90 11.97 1.31
CA PHE A 126 7.30 12.34 1.12
C PHE A 126 8.20 11.40 1.92
N HIS A 127 9.24 10.89 1.27
CA HIS A 127 10.23 10.01 1.87
C HIS A 127 11.63 10.54 1.61
N LEU A 128 12.47 10.53 2.64
CA LEU A 128 13.91 10.75 2.62
C LEU A 128 14.59 9.49 3.18
N THR A 129 15.14 8.66 2.30
CA THR A 129 15.68 7.34 2.64
C THR A 129 17.15 7.36 3.09
N GLY A 130 17.61 8.49 3.62
CA GLY A 130 18.95 8.68 4.14
C GLY A 130 19.67 9.85 3.47
N GLN A 131 19.95 10.91 4.24
CA GLN A 131 20.76 12.05 3.83
C GLN A 131 21.94 12.20 4.79
N SER A 132 23.15 12.13 4.26
CA SER A 132 24.35 12.44 5.04
C SER A 132 24.35 13.92 5.44
N LEU A 133 24.70 14.18 6.69
CA LEU A 133 24.84 15.49 7.31
C LEU A 133 26.20 15.58 8.03
N PHE A 134 26.77 16.79 8.06
CA PHE A 134 28.00 17.10 8.81
C PHE A 134 29.16 16.14 8.46
N ASP A 135 29.56 16.09 7.19
CA ASP A 135 30.66 15.24 6.70
C ASP A 135 30.50 13.75 7.08
N ASP A 136 29.33 13.18 6.80
CA ASP A 136 28.97 11.78 7.09
C ASP A 136 28.93 11.42 8.59
N ALA A 137 28.96 12.39 9.49
CA ALA A 137 28.81 12.13 10.93
C ALA A 137 27.39 11.67 11.29
N PHE A 138 26.38 12.13 10.55
CA PHE A 138 24.98 11.75 10.78
C PHE A 138 24.25 11.39 9.49
N THR A 139 23.22 10.55 9.61
CA THR A 139 22.30 10.25 8.52
C THR A 139 20.87 10.58 8.95
N LEU A 140 20.19 11.43 8.19
CA LEU A 140 18.81 11.82 8.40
C LEU A 140 17.85 10.98 7.54
N TYR A 141 16.80 10.47 8.16
CA TYR A 141 15.66 9.82 7.51
C TYR A 141 14.38 10.55 7.86
N SER A 142 13.44 10.60 6.92
CA SER A 142 12.13 11.20 7.17
C SER A 142 11.06 10.56 6.30
N ASP A 143 9.90 10.32 6.90
CA ASP A 143 8.71 9.79 6.24
C ASP A 143 7.53 10.66 6.65
N THR A 144 6.78 11.17 5.67
CA THR A 144 5.61 12.02 5.90
C THR A 144 4.46 11.57 5.01
N GLN A 145 3.26 11.48 5.57
CA GLN A 145 2.02 11.24 4.86
C GLN A 145 0.98 12.25 5.33
N VAL A 146 0.24 12.82 4.39
CA VAL A 146 -0.91 13.69 4.64
C VAL A 146 -2.04 13.26 3.74
N SER A 147 -3.21 12.98 4.30
CA SER A 147 -4.35 12.46 3.56
C SER A 147 -5.65 13.07 4.03
N ARG A 148 -6.54 13.37 3.08
CA ARG A 148 -7.96 13.60 3.32
C ARG A 148 -8.70 12.37 2.82
N LEU A 149 -9.38 11.67 3.71
CA LEU A 149 -9.91 10.33 3.49
C LEU A 149 -11.42 10.33 3.66
N ARG A 150 -12.10 9.42 2.96
CA ARG A 150 -13.52 9.14 3.15
C ARG A 150 -13.79 7.66 2.96
N GLN A 151 -14.39 7.00 3.95
CA GLN A 151 -14.83 5.63 3.76
C GLN A 151 -16.21 5.63 3.11
N ARG A 152 -16.39 4.80 2.08
CA ARG A 152 -17.66 4.58 1.40
C ARG A 152 -18.04 3.11 1.51
N ILE A 153 -19.30 2.86 1.84
CA ILE A 153 -19.87 1.52 1.94
C ILE A 153 -20.83 1.29 0.78
N GLY A 154 -20.85 0.07 0.26
CA GLY A 154 -21.75 -0.36 -0.80
C GLY A 154 -23.20 -0.10 -0.43
N ASP A 155 -24.01 0.42 -1.36
CA ASP A 155 -25.38 0.85 -1.09
C ASP A 155 -26.29 -0.28 -0.55
N LYS A 156 -25.94 -1.54 -0.84
CA LYS A 156 -26.64 -2.76 -0.36
C LYS A 156 -25.97 -3.41 0.87
N HIS A 157 -24.85 -2.87 1.34
CA HIS A 157 -24.13 -3.39 2.50
C HIS A 157 -24.63 -2.72 3.78
N SER A 158 -24.78 -3.51 4.84
CA SER A 158 -25.30 -3.04 6.13
C SER A 158 -24.18 -2.85 7.16
N LEU A 159 -23.19 -2.03 6.84
CA LEU A 159 -22.10 -1.67 7.76
C LEU A 159 -22.33 -0.26 8.32
N LEU A 160 -22.47 -0.16 9.64
CA LEU A 160 -22.54 1.13 10.32
C LEU A 160 -21.14 1.69 10.49
N ILE A 161 -20.76 2.60 9.61
CA ILE A 161 -19.48 3.29 9.69
C ILE A 161 -19.68 4.78 9.41
N ASP A 162 -18.87 5.62 10.04
CA ASP A 162 -18.85 7.05 9.72
C ASP A 162 -18.26 7.25 8.31
N GLU A 163 -19.08 7.79 7.40
CA GLU A 163 -18.71 8.13 6.01
C GLU A 163 -18.32 9.61 5.84
N ASN A 164 -18.22 10.37 6.94
CA ASN A 164 -17.69 11.72 6.87
C ASN A 164 -16.22 11.72 6.45
N MET A 165 -15.80 12.82 5.82
CA MET A 165 -14.39 13.01 5.50
C MET A 165 -13.58 13.23 6.77
N PHE A 166 -12.43 12.59 6.83
CA PHE A 166 -11.49 12.66 7.94
C PHE A 166 -10.07 12.95 7.44
N SER A 167 -9.22 13.47 8.31
CA SER A 167 -7.84 13.83 8.03
C SER A 167 -6.91 12.83 8.68
N PHE A 168 -5.90 12.40 7.95
CA PHE A 168 -4.80 11.60 8.46
C PHE A 168 -3.48 12.32 8.20
N PHE A 169 -2.62 12.34 9.21
CA PHE A 169 -1.25 12.83 9.10
C PHE A 169 -0.33 11.90 9.88
N SER A 170 0.80 11.54 9.28
CA SER A 170 1.87 10.82 9.96
C SER A 170 3.20 11.44 9.55
N HIS A 171 4.05 11.74 10.52
CA HIS A 171 5.41 12.17 10.27
C HIS A 171 6.35 11.45 11.22
N ARG A 172 7.39 10.85 10.67
CA ARG A 172 8.52 10.32 11.42
C ARG A 172 9.81 10.91 10.89
N THR A 173 10.70 11.29 11.79
CA THR A 173 12.06 11.69 11.46
C THR A 173 13.03 10.95 12.36
N GLU A 174 14.15 10.51 11.81
CA GLU A 174 15.19 9.78 12.53
C GLU A 174 16.57 10.30 12.15
N LEU A 175 17.42 10.46 13.16
CA LEU A 175 18.81 10.86 13.02
C LEU A 175 19.71 9.76 13.57
N ASP A 176 20.49 9.17 12.67
CA ASP A 176 21.49 8.14 12.98
C ASP A 176 22.88 8.78 13.14
N ALA A 177 23.69 8.25 14.06
CA ALA A 177 25.10 8.62 14.24
C ALA A 177 26.02 7.40 14.03
N PRO A 178 26.26 6.95 12.79
CA PRO A 178 27.01 5.73 12.55
C PRO A 178 28.48 5.87 12.98
N MET A 179 28.97 4.91 13.75
CA MET A 179 30.37 4.85 14.20
C MET A 179 30.92 3.42 14.13
N GLN A 180 32.23 3.31 13.95
CA GLN A 180 32.94 2.03 13.90
C GLN A 180 33.86 1.92 15.12
N SER A 181 33.69 0.85 15.92
CA SER A 181 34.58 0.51 17.02
C SER A 181 35.22 -0.85 16.77
N GLY A 182 36.46 -0.85 16.29
CA GLY A 182 37.14 -2.07 15.83
C GLY A 182 36.32 -2.77 14.76
N ASN A 183 35.83 -3.97 15.07
CA ASN A 183 35.07 -4.79 14.13
C ASN A 183 33.55 -4.76 14.39
N LEU A 184 33.09 -3.82 15.21
CA LEU A 184 31.69 -3.61 15.56
C LEU A 184 31.23 -2.27 14.99
N LYS A 185 30.22 -2.29 14.11
CA LYS A 185 29.53 -1.07 13.70
C LYS A 185 28.42 -0.80 14.70
N ILE A 186 28.41 0.40 15.28
CA ILE A 186 27.39 0.87 16.22
C ILE A 186 26.71 2.09 15.61
N VAL A 187 25.39 2.15 15.70
CA VAL A 187 24.58 3.26 15.20
C VAL A 187 23.59 3.65 16.28
N PRO A 188 23.97 4.55 17.21
CA PRO A 188 23.00 5.25 18.03
C PRO A 188 22.05 6.05 17.14
N PHE A 189 20.79 6.14 17.54
CA PHE A 189 19.80 6.90 16.81
C PHE A 189 18.79 7.55 17.77
N VAL A 190 18.22 8.65 17.31
CA VAL A 190 17.07 9.30 17.92
C VAL A 190 16.01 9.51 16.84
N ALA A 191 14.75 9.24 17.17
CA ALA A 191 13.64 9.49 16.26
C ALA A 191 12.47 10.14 16.99
N GLY A 192 11.63 10.82 16.22
CA GLY A 192 10.37 11.38 16.69
C GLY A 192 9.27 11.05 15.71
N THR A 193 8.13 10.61 16.23
CA THR A 193 6.92 10.32 15.46
C THR A 193 5.79 11.19 15.94
N PHE A 194 5.06 11.81 15.01
CA PHE A 194 3.79 12.51 15.25
C PHE A 194 2.71 11.92 14.34
N GLY A 195 1.54 11.64 14.90
CA GLY A 195 0.38 11.15 14.18
C GLY A 195 -0.86 11.98 14.49
N TYR A 196 -1.72 12.17 13.50
CA TYR A 196 -3.04 12.76 13.65
C TYR A 196 -4.09 12.00 12.81
N ASP A 197 -5.22 11.64 13.43
CA ASP A 197 -6.36 10.96 12.83
C ASP A 197 -7.62 11.43 13.56
N ASP A 198 -8.49 12.20 12.89
CA ASP A 198 -9.73 12.75 13.49
C ASP A 198 -10.97 11.86 13.36
N ARG A 199 -10.79 10.57 13.03
CA ARG A 199 -11.87 9.58 12.94
C ARG A 199 -11.71 8.44 13.92
N SER A 200 -10.64 7.67 13.78
CA SER A 200 -10.42 6.49 14.64
C SER A 200 -9.46 6.78 15.77
N GLY A 201 -8.60 7.78 15.59
CA GLY A 201 -7.50 8.11 16.49
C GLY A 201 -6.50 6.95 16.64
N PHE A 202 -5.57 7.12 17.56
CA PHE A 202 -4.54 6.13 17.86
C PHE A 202 -4.78 5.50 19.23
N THR A 203 -4.76 4.17 19.30
CA THR A 203 -4.82 3.45 20.58
C THR A 203 -3.43 3.15 21.11
N ARG A 204 -3.25 3.37 22.42
CA ARG A 204 -1.99 3.11 23.15
C ARG A 204 -2.05 1.86 24.01
N THR A 205 -3.23 1.24 24.11
CA THR A 205 -3.38 -0.05 24.79
C THR A 205 -3.01 -1.18 23.84
N LEU A 206 -2.42 -2.25 24.39
CA LEU A 206 -2.17 -3.47 23.63
C LEU A 206 -3.47 -3.93 22.95
N VAL A 207 -3.41 -4.16 21.64
CA VAL A 207 -4.51 -4.74 20.88
C VAL A 207 -4.65 -6.20 21.34
N ASN A 208 -5.54 -6.43 22.30
CA ASN A 208 -5.83 -7.74 22.88
C ASN A 208 -7.17 -8.32 22.38
N GLY A 209 -7.72 -7.76 21.31
CA GLY A 209 -9.00 -8.17 20.74
C GLY A 209 -10.23 -7.73 21.55
N SER A 210 -10.07 -7.00 22.66
CA SER A 210 -11.21 -6.40 23.37
C SER A 210 -11.62 -5.09 22.69
N ASN A 211 -12.86 -5.03 22.22
CA ASN A 211 -13.43 -3.80 21.69
C ASN A 211 -13.86 -2.93 22.86
N THR A 212 -13.14 -1.83 23.10
CA THR A 212 -13.44 -0.90 24.19
C THR A 212 -14.59 0.05 23.84
N GLY A 213 -15.05 0.06 22.58
CA GLY A 213 -16.06 0.98 22.07
C GLY A 213 -15.61 2.46 22.07
N ARG A 214 -14.32 2.72 22.24
CA ARG A 214 -13.75 4.06 22.33
C ARG A 214 -12.82 4.31 21.14
N PHE A 215 -12.98 5.47 20.52
CA PHE A 215 -11.99 6.01 19.60
C PHE A 215 -10.68 6.32 20.36
N GLY A 216 -9.56 6.22 19.64
CA GLY A 216 -8.23 6.52 20.16
C GLY A 216 -8.00 8.01 20.37
N GLU A 217 -6.78 8.38 20.76
CA GLU A 217 -6.38 9.78 20.82
C GLU A 217 -6.18 10.32 19.39
N ASP A 218 -6.84 11.43 19.05
CA ASP A 218 -6.72 12.03 17.71
C ASP A 218 -5.28 12.40 17.36
N LYS A 219 -4.45 12.71 18.36
CA LYS A 219 -3.06 13.14 18.20
C LYS A 219 -2.17 12.28 19.05
N VAL A 220 -1.08 11.78 18.47
CA VAL A 220 -0.02 11.10 19.19
C VAL A 220 1.33 11.68 18.84
N TRP A 221 2.21 11.67 19.82
CA TRP A 221 3.62 11.94 19.62
C TRP A 221 4.41 11.02 20.54
N PHE A 222 5.55 10.54 20.07
CA PHE A 222 6.49 9.79 20.89
C PHE A 222 7.90 9.92 20.31
N GLY A 223 8.88 9.87 21.20
CA GLY A 223 10.28 9.81 20.89
C GLY A 223 10.81 8.39 20.97
N GLU A 224 11.81 8.10 20.17
CA GLU A 224 12.59 6.86 20.19
C GLU A 224 14.05 7.23 20.42
N ILE A 225 14.72 6.53 21.32
CA ILE A 225 16.18 6.56 21.42
C ILE A 225 16.67 5.13 21.44
N GLY A 226 17.68 4.83 20.62
CA GLY A 226 18.14 3.47 20.49
C GLY A 226 19.55 3.35 19.99
N VAL A 227 20.00 2.11 19.91
CA VAL A 227 21.30 1.75 19.35
C VAL A 227 21.14 0.48 18.53
N ARG A 228 21.70 0.51 17.31
CA ARG A 228 21.86 -0.66 16.45
C ARG A 228 23.32 -1.08 16.49
N ALA A 229 23.57 -2.38 16.63
CA ALA A 229 24.89 -2.96 16.63
C ALA A 229 24.96 -4.07 15.59
N PHE A 230 25.99 -4.00 14.74
CA PHE A 230 26.25 -4.96 13.68
C PHE A 230 27.64 -5.58 13.90
N PRO A 231 27.72 -6.72 14.61
CA PRO A 231 28.96 -7.48 14.73
C PRO A 231 29.41 -8.05 13.38
N ILE A 232 30.64 -8.54 13.35
CA ILE A 232 31.20 -9.20 12.16
C ILE A 232 30.31 -10.39 11.77
N PRO A 233 29.97 -10.53 10.48
CA PRO A 233 29.37 -11.76 9.98
C PRO A 233 30.29 -12.96 10.25
N TYR A 234 29.71 -14.08 10.69
CA TYR A 234 30.39 -15.37 10.68
C TYR A 234 30.13 -16.04 9.34
N TRP A 235 31.11 -16.75 8.79
CA TRP A 235 30.86 -17.56 7.59
C TRP A 235 31.63 -18.87 7.62
N LYS A 236 31.10 -19.86 6.92
CA LYS A 236 31.73 -21.14 6.66
C LYS A 236 31.49 -21.58 5.23
N VAL A 237 32.55 -22.03 4.57
CA VAL A 237 32.47 -22.61 3.23
C VAL A 237 32.41 -24.13 3.37
N TYR A 238 31.51 -24.74 2.63
CA TYR A 238 31.31 -26.19 2.51
C TYR A 238 31.59 -26.59 1.06
N PRO A 239 32.86 -26.82 0.67
CA PRO A 239 33.22 -27.16 -0.71
C PRO A 239 32.63 -28.52 -1.16
N GLY A 240 32.34 -29.41 -0.20
CA GLY A 240 31.75 -30.73 -0.46
C GLY A 240 30.23 -30.73 -0.65
N ALA A 241 29.54 -29.62 -0.36
CA ALA A 241 28.10 -29.53 -0.60
C ALA A 241 27.83 -29.43 -2.11
N LYS A 242 27.35 -30.51 -2.72
CA LYS A 242 27.03 -30.56 -4.15
C LYS A 242 25.62 -31.10 -4.36
N SER A 243 24.90 -30.55 -5.34
CA SER A 243 23.59 -31.09 -5.75
C SER A 243 23.37 -30.88 -7.24
N ARG A 244 23.07 -31.98 -7.95
CA ARG A 244 22.75 -31.93 -9.38
C ARG A 244 21.38 -31.30 -9.64
N LEU A 245 20.39 -31.56 -8.78
CA LEU A 245 19.04 -31.01 -8.92
C LEU A 245 19.05 -29.47 -8.85
N TRP A 246 19.85 -28.92 -7.94
CA TRP A 246 19.96 -27.48 -7.70
C TRP A 246 21.14 -26.82 -8.41
N ASN A 247 21.89 -27.59 -9.21
CA ASN A 247 23.15 -27.15 -9.82
C ASN A 247 24.13 -26.48 -8.82
N LEU A 248 24.22 -27.04 -7.61
CA LEU A 248 25.05 -26.52 -6.52
C LEU A 248 26.42 -27.19 -6.54
N ASN A 249 27.49 -26.39 -6.55
CA ASN A 249 28.87 -26.84 -6.39
C ASN A 249 29.61 -25.99 -5.36
N GLY A 250 29.55 -26.43 -4.11
CA GLY A 250 29.98 -25.67 -2.95
C GLY A 250 28.87 -24.80 -2.38
N LEU A 251 28.88 -24.62 -1.07
CA LEU A 251 27.94 -23.76 -0.34
C LEU A 251 28.73 -22.85 0.60
N ARG A 252 28.50 -21.53 0.56
CA ARG A 252 28.96 -20.61 1.61
C ARG A 252 27.78 -20.25 2.50
N HIS A 253 27.86 -20.64 3.77
CA HIS A 253 26.91 -20.22 4.79
C HIS A 253 27.44 -18.96 5.47
N ILE A 254 26.59 -17.93 5.61
CA ILE A 254 26.93 -16.65 6.26
C ILE A 254 25.86 -16.40 7.33
N ILE A 255 26.30 -16.05 8.54
CA ILE A 255 25.47 -15.65 9.66
C ILE A 255 25.80 -14.18 9.94
N LYS A 256 24.81 -13.30 9.83
CA LYS A 256 24.95 -11.86 10.11
C LYS A 256 24.14 -11.54 11.38
N PRO A 257 24.75 -11.56 12.57
CA PRO A 257 24.03 -11.13 13.76
C PRO A 257 23.74 -9.63 13.68
N GLU A 258 22.59 -9.22 14.19
CA GLU A 258 22.19 -7.83 14.33
C GLU A 258 21.46 -7.67 15.66
N LEU A 259 21.74 -6.58 16.37
CA LEU A 259 21.11 -6.25 17.63
C LEU A 259 20.57 -4.83 17.56
N THR A 260 19.31 -4.64 17.94
CA THR A 260 18.71 -3.31 18.08
C THR A 260 18.08 -3.23 19.47
N ALA A 261 18.43 -2.20 20.23
CA ALA A 261 17.79 -1.86 21.49
C ALA A 261 17.18 -0.47 21.38
N VAL A 262 15.92 -0.32 21.77
CA VAL A 262 15.15 0.94 21.63
C VAL A 262 14.37 1.19 22.90
N LEU A 263 14.38 2.44 23.35
CA LEU A 263 13.49 2.97 24.38
C LEU A 263 12.53 3.95 23.72
N TYR A 264 11.27 3.87 24.11
CA TYR A 264 10.21 4.75 23.65
C TYR A 264 9.80 5.69 24.79
N GLY A 265 9.60 6.97 24.48
CA GLY A 265 9.19 7.98 25.44
C GLY A 265 8.09 8.88 24.89
N GLN A 266 7.34 9.49 25.80
CA GLN A 266 6.51 10.67 25.53
C GLN A 266 7.19 11.82 26.26
#